data_AF-A0A1A2G8E6-F1
#
_entry.id   AF-A0A1A2G8E6-F1
#
_cell.length_a   1.000
_cell.length_b   1.000
_cell.length_c   1.000
_cell.angle_alpha   90.00
_cell.angle_beta   90.00
_cell.angle_gamma   90.00
#
_symmetry.space_group_name_H-M   'P 1'
#
loop_
_entity.id
_entity.type
_entity.pdbx_description
1 polymer ?
#
loop_
_entity_poly.entity_id
_entity_poly.type
_entity_poly.pdbx_seq_one_letter_code
_entity_poly.pdbx_strand_id
1 'polypeptide(L)'
;MPYGVTLHHVNAAIDAGDIAFQKEIPVSWSDTGGTLYQKALTGMVELFEEVLPTIVHGTIPRIPQADVGSLHFRKQLEPASVIDLDAPTTARDLLNRLRARTFLPHPACRFYDGDDVFEVRVTIDKLR
;
A
#
# COMPACT_ATOMS: atom_id res chain seq x y z
N MET A 1 -2.26 -9.82 0.75
CA MET A 1 -1.02 -9.43 1.45
C MET A 1 -1.40 -8.56 2.63
N PRO A 2 -0.80 -8.74 3.81
CA PRO A 2 -0.96 -7.82 4.93
C PRO A 2 -0.42 -6.43 4.54
N TYR A 3 -0.97 -5.38 5.15
CA TYR A 3 -0.51 -4.00 4.98
C TYR A 3 -0.01 -3.50 6.34
N GLY A 4 1.04 -2.69 6.36
CA GLY A 4 1.64 -2.26 7.62
C GLY A 4 2.88 -1.41 7.44
N VAL A 5 3.58 -1.19 8.54
CA VAL A 5 4.84 -0.44 8.60
C VAL A 5 5.93 -1.28 9.23
N THR A 6 7.17 -1.09 8.78
CA THR A 6 8.31 -1.91 9.18
C THR A 6 9.53 -1.04 9.43
N LEU A 7 10.20 -1.27 10.55
CA LEU A 7 11.58 -0.83 10.79
C LEU A 7 12.48 -2.03 10.50
N HIS A 8 13.43 -1.88 9.59
CA HIS A 8 14.35 -2.95 9.21
C HIS A 8 15.79 -2.44 9.11
N HIS A 9 16.74 -3.35 9.18
CA HIS A 9 18.15 -3.06 8.94
C HIS A 9 18.37 -2.77 7.45
N VAL A 10 19.26 -1.83 7.13
CA VAL A 10 19.62 -1.55 5.74
C VAL A 10 20.67 -2.54 5.26
N ASN A 11 20.48 -3.11 4.07
CA ASN A 11 21.50 -3.88 3.35
C ASN A 11 21.60 -3.38 1.89
N ALA A 12 22.32 -4.09 1.03
CA ALA A 12 22.54 -3.68 -0.35
C ALA A 12 21.28 -3.79 -1.25
N ALA A 13 20.24 -4.51 -0.80
CA ALA A 13 19.01 -4.71 -1.54
C ALA A 13 17.89 -3.78 -1.05
N ILE A 14 16.91 -3.51 -1.92
CA ILE A 14 15.77 -2.63 -1.61
C ILE A 14 14.83 -3.35 -0.65
N ASP A 15 14.55 -2.72 0.49
CA ASP A 15 13.59 -3.17 1.51
C ASP A 15 13.78 -4.63 1.97
N ALA A 16 15.03 -5.14 1.96
CA ALA A 16 15.32 -6.57 2.09
C ALA A 16 16.22 -6.95 3.29
N GLY A 17 16.51 -6.02 4.21
CA GLY A 17 17.26 -6.38 5.42
C GLY A 17 16.38 -6.92 6.53
N ASP A 18 17.01 -7.47 7.58
CA ASP A 18 16.30 -8.08 8.72
C ASP A 18 15.30 -7.09 9.33
N ILE A 19 14.10 -7.58 9.66
CA ILE A 19 13.08 -6.83 10.40
C ILE A 19 13.57 -6.62 11.83
N ALA A 20 13.48 -5.38 12.31
CA ALA A 20 13.66 -5.05 13.70
C ALA A 20 12.31 -5.01 14.43
N PHE A 21 11.36 -4.27 13.86
CA PHE A 21 10.01 -4.09 14.40
C PHE A 21 9.01 -3.94 13.26
N GLN A 22 7.78 -4.43 13.43
CA GLN A 22 6.74 -4.34 12.41
C GLN A 22 5.38 -4.21 13.07
N LYS A 23 4.49 -3.43 12.46
CA LYS A 23 3.10 -3.24 12.89
C LYS A 23 2.17 -3.41 11.70
N GLU A 24 1.26 -4.39 11.79
CA GLU A 24 0.20 -4.58 10.81
C GLU A 24 -0.89 -3.50 10.98
N ILE A 25 -1.41 -3.02 9.86
CA ILE A 25 -2.48 -2.03 9.78
C ILE A 25 -3.69 -2.68 9.11
N PRO A 26 -4.83 -2.82 9.81
CA PRO A 26 -6.03 -3.39 9.24
C PRO A 26 -6.54 -2.60 8.02
N VAL A 27 -6.82 -3.33 6.93
CA VAL A 27 -7.42 -2.79 5.71
C VAL A 27 -8.90 -3.11 5.68
N SER A 28 -9.72 -2.11 5.45
CA SER A 28 -11.17 -2.25 5.30
C SER A 28 -11.63 -1.92 3.87
N TRP A 29 -12.91 -2.16 3.59
CA TRP A 29 -13.52 -1.78 2.31
C TRP A 29 -13.56 -0.27 2.07
N SER A 30 -13.66 0.51 3.13
CA SER A 30 -13.69 1.97 3.06
C SER A 30 -12.31 2.60 2.87
N ASP A 31 -11.26 1.78 2.88
CA ASP A 31 -9.90 2.25 2.67
C ASP A 31 -9.56 2.43 1.19
N THR A 32 -9.00 3.59 0.89
CA THR A 32 -8.41 3.94 -0.41
C THR A 32 -6.90 3.96 -0.30
N GLY A 33 -6.20 4.07 -1.44
CA GLY A 33 -4.75 4.27 -1.45
C GLY A 33 -4.34 5.48 -0.61
N GLY A 34 -5.13 6.56 -0.65
CA GLY A 34 -4.88 7.74 0.16
C GLY A 34 -5.08 7.53 1.66
N THR A 35 -6.17 6.86 2.08
CA THR A 35 -6.40 6.63 3.51
C THR A 35 -5.40 5.65 4.11
N LEU A 36 -5.03 4.59 3.37
CA LEU A 36 -4.00 3.64 3.81
C LEU A 36 -2.63 4.31 3.91
N TYR A 37 -2.30 5.21 2.99
CA TYR A 37 -1.07 6.00 3.07
C TYR A 37 -1.02 6.83 4.36
N GLN A 38 -2.10 7.53 4.69
CA GLN A 38 -2.18 8.30 5.94
C GLN A 38 -2.09 7.41 7.18
N LYS A 39 -2.79 6.28 7.20
CA LYS A 39 -2.69 5.29 8.29
C LYS A 39 -1.26 4.77 8.47
N ALA A 40 -0.52 4.55 7.36
CA ALA A 40 0.87 4.14 7.43
C ALA A 40 1.79 5.25 7.96
N LEU A 41 1.58 6.52 7.58
CA LEU A 41 2.35 7.63 8.16
C LEU A 41 2.17 7.69 9.68
N THR A 42 0.92 7.63 10.16
CA THR A 42 0.62 7.60 11.60
C THR A 42 1.23 6.37 12.26
N GLY A 43 1.00 5.17 11.70
CA GLY A 43 1.52 3.92 12.26
C GLY A 43 3.04 3.86 12.31
N MET A 44 3.74 4.52 11.37
CA MET A 44 5.20 4.59 11.35
C MET A 44 5.73 5.41 12.52
N VAL A 45 5.13 6.57 12.78
CA VAL A 45 5.50 7.43 13.92
C VAL A 45 5.19 6.70 15.24
N GLU A 46 4.00 6.13 15.36
CA GLU A 46 3.60 5.36 16.55
C GLU A 46 4.56 4.20 16.84
N LEU A 47 4.89 3.40 15.81
CA LEU A 47 5.81 2.28 15.94
C LEU A 47 7.20 2.78 16.38
N PHE A 48 7.67 3.87 15.78
CA PHE A 48 8.97 4.43 16.13
C PHE A 48 9.00 4.94 17.57
N GLU A 49 7.98 5.69 18.02
CA GLU A 49 7.86 6.17 19.40
C GLU A 49 7.81 5.01 20.41
N GLU A 50 7.05 3.96 20.09
CA GLU A 50 6.93 2.75 20.92
C GLU A 50 8.28 2.06 21.12
N VAL A 51 9.08 1.94 20.05
CA VAL A 51 10.32 1.15 20.07
C VAL A 51 11.57 1.98 20.32
N LEU A 52 11.48 3.32 20.29
CA LEU A 52 12.60 4.23 20.50
C LEU A 52 13.35 3.96 21.81
N PRO A 53 12.71 3.72 22.97
CA PRO A 53 13.42 3.36 24.19
C PRO A 53 14.28 2.11 24.00
N THR A 54 13.75 1.07 23.38
CA THR A 54 14.47 -0.18 23.11
C THR A 54 15.69 0.04 22.20
N ILE A 55 15.53 0.86 21.16
CA ILE A 55 16.60 1.25 20.24
C ILE A 55 17.72 1.97 21.01
N VAL A 56 17.39 2.96 21.84
CA VAL A 56 18.37 3.76 22.60
C VAL A 56 19.14 2.91 23.62
N HIS A 57 18.52 1.88 24.19
CA HIS A 57 19.18 0.94 25.11
C HIS A 57 19.97 -0.18 24.38
N GLY A 58 20.06 -0.13 23.05
CA GLY A 58 21.03 -0.90 22.27
C GLY A 58 20.58 -2.28 21.78
N THR A 59 19.32 -2.68 22.00
CA THR A 59 18.82 -3.97 21.52
C THR A 59 17.90 -3.79 20.31
N ILE A 60 18.42 -3.94 19.10
CA ILE A 60 17.61 -3.90 17.87
C ILE A 60 17.53 -5.33 17.31
N PRO A 61 16.36 -5.99 17.34
CA PRO A 61 16.21 -7.35 16.83
C PRO A 61 16.62 -7.47 15.35
N ARG A 62 17.00 -8.68 14.97
CA ARG A 62 17.29 -9.08 13.58
C ARG A 62 16.47 -10.32 13.25
N ILE A 63 15.29 -10.10 12.70
CA ILE A 63 14.36 -11.15 12.30
C ILE A 63 14.44 -11.25 10.76
N PRO A 64 14.93 -12.37 10.19
CA PRO A 64 14.96 -12.55 8.75
C PRO A 64 13.58 -12.36 8.13
N GLN A 65 13.51 -11.68 6.98
CA GLN A 65 12.27 -11.59 6.21
C GLN A 65 11.91 -12.97 5.62
N ALA A 66 10.62 -13.27 5.52
CA ALA A 66 10.17 -14.47 4.82
C ALA A 66 10.38 -14.33 3.30
N ASP A 67 10.72 -15.41 2.60
CA ASP A 67 11.01 -15.44 1.15
C ASP A 67 9.80 -15.10 0.24
N VAL A 68 8.66 -14.67 0.80
CA VAL A 68 7.38 -14.46 0.10
C VAL A 68 7.11 -12.97 -0.19
N GLY A 69 8.17 -12.17 -0.35
CA GLY A 69 8.07 -10.75 -0.70
C GLY A 69 7.84 -10.51 -2.20
N SER A 70 7.22 -9.38 -2.54
CA SER A 70 7.13 -8.90 -3.93
C SER A 70 7.66 -7.48 -4.04
N LEU A 71 8.45 -7.21 -5.08
CA LEU A 71 8.95 -5.88 -5.40
C LEU A 71 8.05 -5.22 -6.46
N HIS A 72 7.57 -4.02 -6.17
CA HIS A 72 6.71 -3.25 -7.07
C HIS A 72 7.36 -1.92 -7.42
N PHE A 73 7.74 -1.76 -8.68
CA PHE A 73 8.33 -0.53 -9.19
C PHE A 73 7.25 0.47 -9.59
N ARG A 74 7.52 1.76 -9.38
CA ARG A 74 6.65 2.86 -9.81
C ARG A 74 6.23 2.76 -11.28
N LYS A 75 7.13 2.29 -12.16
CA LYS A 75 6.84 2.11 -13.61
C LYS A 75 5.73 1.09 -13.91
N GLN A 76 5.45 0.16 -13.00
CA GLN A 76 4.40 -0.85 -13.16
C GLN A 76 3.02 -0.32 -12.78
N LEU A 77 2.96 0.82 -12.10
CA LEU A 77 1.74 1.37 -11.52
C LEU A 77 0.81 1.98 -12.57
N GLU A 78 1.37 2.72 -13.53
CA GLU A 78 0.57 3.38 -14.58
C GLU A 78 -0.10 2.37 -15.53
N PRO A 79 0.60 1.34 -16.06
CA PRO A 79 -0.06 0.29 -16.86
C PRO A 79 -1.14 -0.45 -16.07
N ALA A 80 -0.89 -0.74 -14.79
CA ALA A 80 -1.87 -1.43 -13.93
C ALA A 80 -3.10 -0.56 -13.57
N SER A 81 -3.03 0.75 -13.84
CA SER A 81 -4.12 1.71 -13.58
C SER A 81 -5.04 1.88 -14.78
N VAL A 82 -4.73 1.29 -15.94
CA VAL A 82 -5.62 1.30 -17.09
C VAL A 82 -6.67 0.20 -16.92
N ILE A 83 -7.94 0.59 -17.01
CA ILE A 83 -9.08 -0.32 -17.01
C ILE A 83 -9.44 -0.58 -18.47
N ASP A 84 -9.41 -1.86 -18.82
CA ASP A 84 -10.02 -2.37 -20.04
C ASP A 84 -11.49 -2.67 -19.73
N LEU A 85 -12.39 -1.98 -20.44
CA LEU A 85 -13.84 -2.08 -20.22
C LEU A 85 -14.41 -3.44 -20.66
N ASP A 86 -13.75 -4.12 -21.60
CA ASP A 86 -14.21 -5.38 -22.19
C ASP A 86 -13.50 -6.61 -21.57
N ALA A 87 -12.40 -6.39 -20.84
CA ALA A 87 -11.69 -7.47 -20.18
C ALA A 87 -12.53 -8.16 -19.09
N PRO A 88 -12.47 -9.50 -19.00
CA PRO A 88 -13.11 -10.22 -17.91
C PRO A 88 -12.47 -9.84 -16.57
N THR A 89 -13.27 -9.33 -15.63
CA THR A 89 -12.85 -8.99 -14.26
C THR A 89 -13.98 -9.30 -13.28
N THR A 90 -13.64 -9.60 -12.03
CA THR A 90 -14.65 -9.62 -10.98
C THR A 90 -14.93 -8.20 -10.50
N ALA A 91 -16.13 -7.96 -9.98
CA ALA A 91 -16.47 -6.69 -9.34
C ALA A 91 -15.55 -6.38 -8.14
N ARG A 92 -15.11 -7.42 -7.42
CA ARG A 92 -14.16 -7.28 -6.30
C ARG A 92 -12.81 -6.74 -6.78
N ASP A 93 -12.26 -7.29 -7.87
CA ASP A 93 -10.97 -6.86 -8.40
C ASP A 93 -11.04 -5.45 -8.97
N LEU A 94 -12.14 -5.11 -9.64
CA LEU A 94 -12.40 -3.76 -10.13
C LEU A 94 -12.45 -2.76 -8.97
N LEU A 95 -13.26 -3.02 -7.94
CA LEU A 95 -13.36 -2.15 -6.76
C LEU A 95 -12.03 -2.01 -6.02
N ASN A 96 -11.27 -3.10 -5.87
CA ASN A 96 -9.94 -3.07 -5.25
C ASN A 96 -8.98 -2.19 -6.06
N ARG A 97 -8.98 -2.29 -7.38
CA ARG A 97 -8.13 -1.47 -8.27
C ARG A 97 -8.48 0.01 -8.16
N LEU A 98 -9.78 0.32 -8.26
CA LEU A 98 -10.31 1.67 -8.17
C LEU A 98 -9.97 2.33 -6.83
N ARG A 99 -10.23 1.66 -5.70
CA ARG A 99 -9.95 2.23 -4.38
C ARG A 99 -8.45 2.32 -4.11
N ALA A 100 -7.64 1.36 -4.56
CA ALA A 100 -6.18 1.39 -4.40
C ALA A 100 -5.54 2.59 -5.14
N ARG A 101 -6.12 3.02 -6.26
CA ARG A 101 -5.67 4.19 -7.04
C ARG A 101 -6.39 5.49 -6.69
N THR A 102 -7.33 5.47 -5.75
CA THR A 102 -7.95 6.69 -5.26
C THR A 102 -7.04 7.33 -4.20
N PHE A 103 -6.21 8.29 -4.63
CA PHE A 103 -5.31 9.06 -3.74
C PHE A 103 -5.00 10.43 -4.35
N LEU A 104 -5.59 11.51 -3.82
CA LEU A 104 -5.28 12.86 -4.27
C LEU A 104 -3.93 13.37 -3.72
N PRO A 105 -3.17 14.18 -4.49
CA PRO A 105 -3.46 14.68 -5.84
C PRO A 105 -2.95 13.76 -6.97
N HIS A 106 -2.65 12.50 -6.68
CA HIS A 106 -2.09 11.56 -7.65
C HIS A 106 -3.13 11.03 -8.64
N PRO A 107 -2.72 10.67 -9.88
CA PRO A 107 -3.62 10.07 -10.87
C PRO A 107 -4.31 8.80 -10.36
N ALA A 108 -5.55 8.59 -10.77
CA ALA A 108 -6.33 7.40 -10.43
C ALA A 108 -6.32 6.35 -11.54
N CYS A 109 -7.30 5.44 -11.54
CA CYS A 109 -7.49 4.56 -12.68
C CYS A 109 -8.06 5.35 -13.86
N ARG A 110 -7.71 4.94 -15.07
CA ARG A 110 -8.24 5.53 -16.31
C ARG A 110 -8.76 4.48 -17.26
N PHE A 111 -9.71 4.85 -18.11
CA PHE A 111 -10.17 4.03 -19.22
C PHE A 111 -10.39 4.90 -20.45
N TYR A 112 -10.54 4.24 -21.58
CA TYR A 112 -10.77 4.85 -22.89
C TYR A 112 -12.14 4.40 -23.38
N ASP A 113 -12.89 5.33 -23.97
CA ASP A 113 -14.14 5.04 -24.67
C ASP A 113 -14.17 5.87 -25.96
N GLY A 114 -13.98 5.22 -27.10
CA GLY A 114 -13.64 5.91 -28.36
C GLY A 114 -12.33 6.69 -28.25
N ASP A 115 -12.37 7.97 -28.62
CA ASP A 115 -11.22 8.88 -28.55
C ASP A 115 -11.08 9.58 -27.19
N ASP A 116 -12.06 9.41 -26.30
CA ASP A 116 -12.10 10.08 -25.01
C ASP A 116 -11.38 9.27 -23.91
N VAL A 117 -10.79 9.99 -22.96
CA VAL A 117 -10.08 9.41 -21.81
C VAL A 117 -10.72 9.88 -20.52
N PHE A 118 -11.07 8.92 -19.67
CA PHE A 118 -11.72 9.19 -18.40
C PHE A 118 -10.85 8.73 -17.24
N GLU A 119 -10.79 9.54 -16.18
CA GLU A 119 -10.22 9.15 -14.89
C GLU A 119 -11.35 8.84 -13.91
N VAL A 120 -11.23 7.75 -13.15
CA VAL A 120 -12.23 7.32 -12.18
C VAL A 120 -11.64 7.15 -10.79
N ARG A 121 -12.38 7.70 -9.81
CA ARG A 121 -12.10 7.62 -8.37
C ARG A 121 -13.34 7.11 -7.67
N VAL A 122 -13.15 6.44 -6.55
CA VAL A 122 -14.26 5.84 -5.78
C VAL A 122 -14.18 6.15 -4.30
N THR A 123 -15.34 6.29 -3.68
CA THR A 123 -15.52 6.25 -2.23
C THR A 123 -16.37 5.02 -1.91
N ILE A 124 -16.04 4.31 -0.84
CA ILE A 124 -16.79 3.13 -0.39
C ILE A 124 -17.18 3.35 1.07
N ASP A 125 -18.47 3.54 1.32
CA ASP A 125 -18.97 3.78 2.67
C ASP A 125 -19.65 2.52 3.22
N LYS A 126 -19.28 2.16 4.46
CA LYS A 126 -19.97 1.08 5.19
C LYS A 126 -21.30 1.62 5.72
N LEU A 127 -22.41 1.09 5.22
CA LEU A 127 -23.75 1.56 5.58
C LEU A 127 -24.30 0.94 6.89
N ARG A 128 -23.77 -0.21 7.32
CA ARG A 128 -24.15 -0.95 8.53
C ARG A 128 -22.95 -1.72 9.05
#